data_AF-A0A1B6JZ29-F1
#
_entry.id   AF-A0A1B6JZ29-F1
#
_cell.length_a   1.000
_cell.length_b   1.000
_cell.length_c   1.000
_cell.angle_alpha   90.00
_cell.angle_beta   90.00
_cell.angle_gamma   90.00
#
_symmetry.space_group_name_H-M   'P 1'
#
loop_
_entity.id
_entity.type
_entity.pdbx_description
1 polymer ?
#
loop_
_entity_poly.entity_id
_entity_poly.type
_entity_poly.pdbx_seq_one_letter_code
_entity_poly.pdbx_strand_id
1 'polypeptide(L)'
;SCTVLAYTQEDSCERLTRALRETRRIKWSDPLMFEAVLQKHTPAVHTVARLKGLETSVYAQSNILYMPSNDAMNIGLKCPADVFMAPLKQSHLPYIHSVWAHNDIYTLRELETTLRLNGGFGVFRASDHQLLCWAMHTHYGGVGVLQTRTGCGGKGYARLVVNCISQQLGKQGISPHKCVRLI
;
A
#
# COMPACT_ATOMS: atom_id res chain seq x y z
N SER A 1 2.38 16.74 0.61
CA SER A 1 2.95 16.22 1.87
C SER A 1 4.32 15.66 1.57
N CYS A 2 5.26 15.72 2.52
CA CYS A 2 6.54 15.03 2.39
C CYS A 2 6.47 13.71 3.17
N THR A 3 6.71 12.61 2.46
CA THR A 3 6.82 11.27 3.05
C THR A 3 8.26 10.99 3.45
N VAL A 4 8.47 10.49 4.67
CA VAL A 4 9.77 10.08 5.18
C VAL A 4 9.76 8.59 5.48
N LEU A 5 10.73 7.88 4.92
CA LEU A 5 11.03 6.49 5.25
C LEU A 5 12.32 6.46 6.08
N ALA A 6 12.25 5.84 7.25
CA ALA A 6 13.31 5.86 8.25
C ALA A 6 13.57 4.42 8.72
N TYR A 7 14.80 3.95 8.57
CA TYR A 7 15.19 2.59 8.94
C TYR A 7 16.64 2.52 9.39
N THR A 8 16.91 1.62 10.33
CA THR A 8 18.26 1.16 10.69
C THR A 8 18.21 -0.30 11.15
N GLN A 9 19.29 -1.04 10.92
CA GLN A 9 19.46 -2.38 11.48
C GLN A 9 19.90 -2.34 12.95
N GLU A 10 20.51 -1.23 13.39
CA GLU A 10 20.95 -1.02 14.77
C GLU A 10 19.78 -1.07 15.76
N ASP A 11 19.92 -1.84 16.84
CA ASP A 11 18.84 -2.00 17.82
C ASP A 11 18.67 -0.79 18.73
N SER A 12 19.76 -0.09 19.08
CA SER A 12 19.69 1.14 19.90
C SER A 12 19.01 2.31 19.18
N CYS A 13 18.95 2.27 17.84
CA CYS A 13 18.46 3.34 16.98
C CYS A 13 19.21 4.69 17.14
N GLU A 14 20.39 4.72 17.75
CA GLU A 14 21.15 5.95 18.00
C GLU A 14 21.52 6.66 16.69
N ARG A 15 22.02 5.92 15.70
CA ARG A 15 22.37 6.50 14.39
C ARG A 15 21.14 7.04 13.68
N LEU A 16 20.01 6.36 13.77
CA LEU A 16 18.75 6.82 13.17
C LEU A 16 18.28 8.11 13.83
N THR A 17 18.26 8.14 15.16
CA THR A 17 17.88 9.32 15.96
C THR A 17 18.77 10.51 15.61
N ARG A 18 20.08 10.29 15.57
CA ARG A 18 21.06 11.31 15.19
C ARG A 18 20.81 11.83 13.78
N ALA A 19 20.64 10.93 12.80
CA ALA A 19 20.42 11.28 11.40
C ALA A 19 19.15 12.12 11.21
N LEU A 20 18.04 11.73 11.85
CA LEU A 20 16.78 12.48 11.82
C LEU A 20 16.91 13.85 12.50
N ARG A 21 17.65 13.93 13.61
CA ARG A 21 17.86 15.19 14.33
C ARG A 21 18.67 16.22 13.54
N GLU A 22 19.75 15.76 12.90
CA GLU A 22 20.78 16.59 12.28
C GLU A 22 20.52 16.90 10.80
N THR A 23 19.69 16.09 10.13
CA THR A 23 19.36 16.32 8.72
C THR A 23 18.66 17.65 8.50
N ARG A 24 19.02 18.32 7.41
CA ARG A 24 18.33 19.52 6.89
C ARG A 24 17.43 19.20 5.70
N ARG A 25 17.29 17.92 5.32
CA ARG A 25 16.48 17.48 4.18
C ARG A 25 14.99 17.38 4.52
N ILE A 26 14.66 17.16 5.79
CA ILE A 26 13.27 17.13 6.26
C ILE A 26 12.88 18.55 6.65
N LYS A 27 11.85 19.08 5.99
CA LYS A 27 11.23 20.35 6.34
C LYS A 27 10.21 20.10 7.45
N TRP A 28 10.67 20.21 8.69
CA TRP A 28 9.85 19.96 9.90
C TRP A 28 8.68 20.94 10.08
N SER A 29 8.64 22.04 9.33
CA SER A 29 7.55 23.02 9.28
C SER A 29 6.35 22.58 8.42
N ASP A 30 6.55 21.61 7.53
CA ASP A 30 5.55 21.22 6.54
C ASP A 30 4.76 20.00 7.06
N PRO A 31 3.56 19.70 6.52
CA PRO A 31 2.88 18.44 6.81
C PRO A 31 3.73 17.22 6.40
N LEU A 32 4.06 16.39 7.39
CA LEU A 32 4.93 15.23 7.26
C LEU A 32 4.17 13.93 7.57
N MET A 33 4.48 12.89 6.80
CA MET A 33 4.09 11.52 7.14
C MET A 33 5.34 10.65 7.20
N PHE A 34 5.54 10.01 8.35
CA PHE A 34 6.49 8.91 8.45
C PHE A 34 5.77 7.62 8.10
N GLU A 35 6.17 6.98 7.00
CA GLU A 35 5.57 5.74 6.53
C GLU A 35 6.44 4.54 6.87
N ALA A 36 5.83 3.35 6.97
CA ALA A 36 6.49 2.06 7.20
C ALA A 36 7.53 2.07 8.35
N VAL A 37 7.28 2.86 9.40
CA VAL A 37 8.14 2.91 10.59
C VAL A 37 8.01 1.59 11.33
N LEU A 38 9.10 0.83 11.46
CA LEU A 38 9.06 -0.35 12.32
C LEU A 38 8.79 0.06 13.76
N GLN A 39 8.06 -0.78 14.49
CA GLN A 39 7.69 -0.52 15.87
C GLN A 39 8.91 -0.16 16.74
N LYS A 40 10.05 -0.84 16.54
CA LYS A 40 11.30 -0.54 17.26
C LYS A 40 11.87 0.86 17.00
N HIS A 41 11.60 1.45 15.83
CA HIS A 41 12.06 2.78 15.45
C HIS A 41 11.10 3.90 15.89
N THR A 42 9.89 3.55 16.31
CA THR A 42 8.84 4.52 16.69
C THR A 42 9.28 5.48 17.81
N PRO A 43 9.95 5.03 18.90
CA PRO A 43 10.47 5.93 19.94
C PRO A 43 11.47 6.96 19.42
N ALA A 44 12.33 6.59 18.48
CA ALA A 44 13.32 7.50 17.87
C ALA A 44 12.63 8.62 17.10
N VAL A 45 11.62 8.28 16.29
CA VAL A 45 10.84 9.27 15.51
C VAL A 45 10.10 10.23 16.45
N HIS A 46 9.40 9.71 17.46
CA HIS A 46 8.69 10.55 18.44
C HIS A 46 9.63 11.48 19.22
N THR A 47 10.79 10.97 19.63
CA THR A 47 11.79 11.77 20.36
C THR A 47 12.27 12.94 19.51
N VAL A 48 12.62 12.69 18.25
CA VAL A 48 13.07 13.76 17.34
C VAL A 48 11.95 14.74 17.04
N ALA A 49 10.73 14.28 16.77
CA ALA A 49 9.58 15.16 16.53
C ALA A 49 9.33 16.10 17.73
N ARG A 50 9.38 15.58 18.96
CA ARG A 50 9.26 16.39 20.18
C ARG A 50 10.38 17.42 20.31
N LEU A 51 11.62 17.06 20.01
CA LEU A 51 12.74 18.01 19.99
C LEU A 51 12.59 19.11 18.92
N LYS A 52 11.77 18.87 17.89
CA LYS A 52 11.39 19.88 16.88
C LYS A 52 10.11 20.64 17.26
N GLY A 53 9.55 20.41 18.45
CA GLY A 53 8.33 21.06 18.92
C GLY A 53 7.05 20.55 18.26
N LEU A 54 7.07 19.33 17.70
CA LEU A 54 5.93 18.74 17.00
C LEU A 54 5.20 17.72 17.88
N GLU A 55 3.88 17.71 17.76
CA GLU A 55 3.05 16.59 18.21
C GLU A 55 2.95 15.53 17.12
N THR A 56 2.80 14.29 17.54
CA THR A 56 2.74 13.13 16.64
C THR A 56 1.52 12.29 16.94
N SER A 57 0.83 11.83 15.91
CA SER A 57 -0.25 10.85 16.01
C SER A 57 0.08 9.62 15.16
N VAL A 58 -0.40 8.45 15.59
CA VAL A 58 -0.29 7.22 14.81
C VAL A 58 -1.49 7.13 13.87
N TYR A 59 -1.25 7.22 12.56
CA TYR A 59 -2.30 7.11 11.56
C TYR A 59 -2.87 5.68 11.47
N ALA A 60 -1.97 4.69 11.36
CA ALA A 60 -2.34 3.27 11.32
C ALA A 60 -1.19 2.40 11.82
N GLN A 61 -1.52 1.35 12.56
CA GLN A 61 -0.61 0.26 12.88
C GLN A 61 -0.98 -0.95 12.02
N SER A 62 0.02 -1.58 11.39
CA SER A 62 -0.18 -2.65 10.43
C SER A 62 0.84 -3.76 10.58
N ASN A 63 0.44 -4.98 10.24
CA ASN A 63 1.35 -6.10 10.00
C ASN A 63 1.72 -6.15 8.51
N ILE A 64 2.97 -6.53 8.23
CA ILE A 64 3.39 -6.85 6.87
C ILE A 64 3.25 -8.36 6.69
N LEU A 65 2.31 -8.76 5.85
CA LEU A 65 2.20 -10.15 5.39
C LEU A 65 3.04 -10.30 4.13
N TYR A 66 3.72 -11.43 4.00
CA TYR A 66 4.69 -11.69 2.95
C TYR A 66 4.51 -13.10 2.39
N MET A 67 4.78 -13.27 1.10
CA MET A 67 4.83 -14.56 0.42
C MET A 67 6.08 -14.64 -0.47
N PRO A 68 6.89 -15.72 -0.38
CA PRO A 68 8.02 -15.94 -1.27
C PRO A 68 7.63 -15.91 -2.75
N SER A 69 8.52 -15.37 -3.60
CA SER A 69 8.31 -15.27 -5.05
C SER A 69 8.04 -16.63 -5.70
N ASN A 70 8.73 -17.69 -5.27
CA ASN A 70 8.52 -19.06 -5.75
C ASN A 70 7.11 -19.60 -5.42
N ASP A 71 6.57 -19.26 -4.26
CA ASP A 71 5.20 -19.66 -3.91
C ASP A 71 4.20 -18.81 -4.71
N ALA A 72 4.48 -17.51 -4.81
CA ALA A 72 3.64 -16.55 -5.49
C ALA A 72 3.48 -16.86 -6.99
N MET A 73 4.57 -17.19 -7.70
CA MET A 73 4.51 -17.51 -9.13
C MET A 73 3.65 -18.74 -9.45
N ASN A 74 3.50 -19.66 -8.47
CA ASN A 74 2.76 -20.91 -8.59
C ASN A 74 1.29 -20.80 -8.15
N ILE A 75 0.81 -19.60 -7.79
CA ILE A 75 -0.58 -19.39 -7.44
C ILE A 75 -1.49 -19.78 -8.61
N GLY A 76 -2.40 -20.73 -8.41
CA GLY A 76 -3.45 -21.04 -9.38
C GLY A 76 -4.57 -19.99 -9.35
N LEU A 77 -4.86 -19.38 -10.51
CA LEU A 77 -5.98 -18.44 -10.67
C LEU A 77 -7.19 -19.18 -11.24
N LYS A 78 -8.31 -19.14 -10.52
CA LYS A 78 -9.62 -19.61 -11.01
C LYS A 78 -10.60 -18.45 -10.92
N CYS A 79 -11.05 -17.96 -12.07
CA CYS A 79 -12.03 -16.89 -12.16
C CYS A 79 -13.43 -17.51 -12.30
N PRO A 80 -14.41 -17.14 -11.45
CA PRO A 80 -15.81 -17.53 -11.64
C PRO A 80 -16.37 -17.01 -12.98
N ALA A 81 -17.38 -17.68 -13.54
CA ALA A 81 -17.93 -17.35 -14.86
C ALA A 81 -18.71 -16.02 -14.92
N ASP A 82 -19.22 -15.53 -13.79
CA ASP A 82 -19.98 -14.29 -13.67
C ASP A 82 -19.09 -13.03 -13.62
N VAL A 83 -17.77 -13.22 -13.56
CA VAL A 83 -16.78 -12.14 -13.50
C VAL A 83 -15.58 -12.42 -14.40
N PHE A 84 -14.83 -11.38 -14.74
CA PHE A 84 -13.54 -11.50 -15.39
C PHE A 84 -12.53 -10.56 -14.74
N MET A 85 -11.24 -10.85 -14.94
CA MET A 85 -10.15 -10.00 -14.50
C MET A 85 -9.59 -9.19 -15.66
N ALA A 86 -9.28 -7.92 -15.42
CA ALA A 86 -8.57 -7.10 -16.40
C ALA A 86 -7.70 -6.03 -15.72
N PRO A 87 -6.69 -5.48 -16.41
CA PRO A 87 -5.96 -4.33 -15.93
C PRO A 87 -6.88 -3.13 -15.67
N LEU A 88 -6.57 -2.36 -14.64
CA LEU A 88 -7.25 -1.09 -14.37
C LEU A 88 -6.91 -0.05 -15.45
N LYS A 89 -7.85 0.87 -15.70
CA LYS A 89 -7.71 2.00 -16.62
C LYS A 89 -7.81 3.31 -15.83
N GLN A 90 -7.28 4.38 -16.39
CA GLN A 90 -7.31 5.71 -15.74
C GLN A 90 -8.75 6.15 -15.41
N SER A 91 -9.74 5.79 -16.24
CA SER A 91 -11.16 6.08 -16.00
C SER A 91 -11.74 5.45 -14.73
N HIS A 92 -11.09 4.43 -14.15
CA HIS A 92 -11.53 3.82 -12.89
C HIS A 92 -11.06 4.61 -11.66
N LEU A 93 -9.99 5.40 -11.78
CA LEU A 93 -9.31 6.03 -10.65
C LEU A 93 -10.16 7.06 -9.89
N PRO A 94 -11.00 7.91 -10.54
CA PRO A 94 -11.85 8.83 -9.80
C PRO A 94 -12.80 8.13 -8.82
N TYR A 95 -13.39 7.00 -9.24
CA TYR A 95 -14.24 6.20 -8.36
C TYR A 95 -13.44 5.49 -7.27
N ILE A 96 -12.30 4.88 -7.63
CA ILE A 96 -11.45 4.21 -6.64
C ILE A 96 -11.02 5.19 -5.55
N HIS A 97 -10.54 6.38 -5.94
CA HIS A 97 -10.09 7.41 -5.01
C HIS A 97 -11.23 7.93 -4.13
N SER A 98 -12.43 8.13 -4.67
CA SER A 98 -13.56 8.66 -3.88
C SER A 98 -14.02 7.73 -2.76
N VAL A 99 -13.83 6.41 -2.91
CA VAL A 99 -14.21 5.41 -1.89
C VAL A 99 -13.04 4.88 -1.08
N TRP A 100 -11.81 5.28 -1.39
CA TRP A 100 -10.62 4.76 -0.74
C TRP A 100 -10.44 5.38 0.65
N ALA A 101 -10.26 4.53 1.67
CA ALA A 101 -10.11 4.96 3.06
C ALA A 101 -8.87 5.83 3.35
N HIS A 102 -7.95 5.96 2.39
CA HIS A 102 -6.73 6.74 2.51
C HIS A 102 -6.67 7.91 1.53
N ASN A 103 -7.83 8.34 1.00
CA ASN A 103 -7.93 9.47 0.08
C ASN A 103 -7.71 10.84 0.75
N ASP A 104 -7.60 10.85 2.09
CA ASP A 104 -7.23 11.99 2.92
C ASP A 104 -5.71 12.24 2.91
N ILE A 105 -4.91 11.17 2.81
CA ILE A 105 -3.43 11.24 2.81
C ILE A 105 -2.81 11.04 1.44
N TYR A 106 -3.52 10.42 0.49
CA TYR A 106 -3.06 10.22 -0.88
C TYR A 106 -3.97 10.93 -1.89
N THR A 107 -3.34 11.63 -2.82
CA THR A 107 -3.99 12.35 -3.91
C THR A 107 -4.37 11.41 -5.06
N LEU A 108 -5.35 11.83 -5.87
CA LEU A 108 -5.68 11.13 -7.11
C LEU A 108 -4.47 11.03 -8.05
N ARG A 109 -3.62 12.06 -8.10
CA ARG A 109 -2.41 12.09 -8.93
C ARG A 109 -1.39 11.03 -8.52
N GLU A 110 -1.27 10.76 -7.23
CA GLU A 110 -0.42 9.66 -6.74
C GLU A 110 -0.97 8.33 -7.23
N LEU A 111 -2.29 8.13 -7.17
CA LEU A 111 -2.95 6.93 -7.66
C LEU A 111 -2.78 6.75 -9.19
N GLU A 112 -2.89 7.83 -9.96
CA GLU A 112 -2.60 7.85 -11.41
C GLU A 112 -1.16 7.45 -11.69
N THR A 113 -0.22 7.98 -10.90
CA THR A 113 1.20 7.66 -11.01
C THR A 113 1.45 6.19 -10.69
N THR A 114 0.85 5.65 -9.62
CA THR A 114 0.94 4.23 -9.27
C THR A 114 0.39 3.36 -10.39
N LEU A 115 -0.78 3.69 -10.95
CA LEU A 115 -1.35 2.90 -12.05
C LEU A 115 -0.42 2.89 -13.27
N ARG A 116 0.11 4.06 -13.64
CA ARG A 116 0.97 4.20 -14.81
C ARG A 116 2.30 3.46 -14.66
N LEU A 117 2.92 3.50 -13.49
CA LEU A 117 4.25 2.94 -13.27
C LEU A 117 4.20 1.45 -12.90
N ASN A 118 3.19 1.04 -12.13
CA ASN A 118 3.17 -0.29 -11.51
C ASN A 118 1.98 -1.15 -11.95
N GLY A 119 0.92 -0.53 -12.48
CA GLY A 119 -0.30 -1.22 -12.86
C GLY A 119 -1.21 -1.60 -11.69
N GLY A 120 -2.26 -2.33 -12.02
CA GLY A 120 -3.25 -2.83 -11.09
C GLY A 120 -4.32 -3.63 -11.82
N PHE A 121 -5.07 -4.44 -11.08
CA PHE A 121 -6.09 -5.32 -11.63
C PHE A 121 -7.44 -5.04 -10.98
N GLY A 122 -8.49 -5.26 -11.76
CA GLY A 122 -9.87 -5.24 -11.33
C GLY A 122 -10.55 -6.58 -11.59
N VAL A 123 -11.54 -6.88 -10.77
CA VAL A 123 -12.57 -7.89 -11.03
C VAL A 123 -13.80 -7.16 -11.53
N PHE A 124 -14.27 -7.54 -12.71
CA PHE A 124 -15.38 -6.90 -13.41
C PHE A 124 -16.53 -7.89 -13.58
N ARG A 125 -17.77 -7.42 -13.44
CA ARG A 125 -18.95 -8.24 -13.73
C ARG A 125 -19.02 -8.52 -15.23
N ALA A 126 -19.29 -9.77 -15.61
CA ALA A 126 -19.35 -10.16 -17.02
C ALA A 126 -20.51 -9.50 -17.79
N SER A 127 -21.65 -9.25 -17.13
CA SER A 127 -22.85 -8.75 -17.80
C SER A 127 -22.79 -7.28 -18.23
N ASP A 128 -22.08 -6.44 -17.47
CA ASP A 128 -22.08 -4.97 -17.68
C ASP A 128 -20.70 -4.32 -17.49
N HIS A 129 -19.66 -5.13 -17.31
CA HIS A 129 -18.28 -4.67 -17.12
C HIS A 129 -18.10 -3.76 -15.90
N GLN A 130 -19.00 -3.81 -14.92
CA GLN A 130 -18.88 -3.01 -13.70
C GLN A 130 -17.68 -3.47 -12.86
N LEU A 131 -16.84 -2.54 -12.42
CA LEU A 131 -15.75 -2.80 -11.48
C LEU A 131 -16.29 -3.16 -10.08
N LEU A 132 -16.01 -4.38 -9.61
CA LEU A 132 -16.51 -4.94 -8.34
C LEU A 132 -15.44 -4.96 -7.24
N CYS A 133 -14.18 -5.18 -7.60
CA CYS A 133 -13.06 -5.24 -6.67
C CYS A 133 -11.78 -4.86 -7.40
N TRP A 134 -10.82 -4.24 -6.73
CA TRP A 134 -9.56 -3.83 -7.34
C TRP A 134 -8.42 -3.89 -6.34
N ALA A 135 -7.20 -3.96 -6.87
CA ALA A 135 -5.96 -3.73 -6.13
C ALA A 135 -4.89 -3.21 -7.10
N MET A 136 -3.87 -2.58 -6.54
CA MET A 136 -2.75 -2.00 -7.28
C MET A 136 -1.43 -2.47 -6.72
N HIS A 137 -0.41 -2.51 -7.58
CA HIS A 137 0.97 -2.71 -7.14
C HIS A 137 1.51 -1.36 -6.65
N THR A 138 1.80 -1.25 -5.36
CA THR A 138 2.16 0.02 -4.72
C THR A 138 3.66 0.27 -4.71
N HIS A 139 4.08 1.51 -4.40
CA HIS A 139 5.47 1.97 -4.42
C HIS A 139 6.41 1.23 -3.47
N TYR A 140 5.90 0.45 -2.53
CA TYR A 140 6.72 -0.40 -1.65
C TYR A 140 7.09 -1.75 -2.26
N GLY A 141 6.59 -2.10 -3.46
CA GLY A 141 6.74 -3.45 -4.02
C GLY A 141 5.65 -4.43 -3.55
N GLY A 142 4.57 -3.91 -2.96
CA GLY A 142 3.51 -4.69 -2.33
C GLY A 142 2.13 -4.49 -2.96
N VAL A 143 1.17 -5.31 -2.55
CA VAL A 143 -0.23 -5.22 -2.97
C VAL A 143 -0.97 -4.24 -2.08
N GLY A 144 -1.52 -3.17 -2.66
CA GLY A 144 -2.26 -2.14 -1.91
C GLY A 144 -3.47 -1.63 -2.68
N VAL A 145 -4.11 -0.59 -2.14
CA VAL A 145 -5.37 -0.03 -2.67
C VAL A 145 -6.44 -1.14 -2.85
N LEU A 146 -6.37 -2.20 -2.04
CA LEU A 146 -7.31 -3.32 -2.13
C LEU A 146 -8.66 -2.87 -1.57
N GLN A 147 -9.70 -2.92 -2.38
CA GLN A 147 -11.05 -2.69 -1.91
C GLN A 147 -12.07 -3.42 -2.79
N THR A 148 -13.16 -3.84 -2.15
CA THR A 148 -14.33 -4.43 -2.81
C THR A 148 -15.47 -3.42 -2.71
N ARG A 149 -16.18 -3.22 -3.82
CA ARG A 149 -17.36 -2.35 -3.87
C ARG A 149 -18.40 -2.80 -2.85
N THR A 150 -19.08 -1.85 -2.21
CA THR A 150 -20.13 -2.11 -1.22
C THR A 150 -21.19 -3.08 -1.77
N GLY A 151 -21.60 -4.06 -0.95
CA GLY A 151 -22.55 -5.10 -1.35
C GLY A 151 -21.95 -6.25 -2.19
N CYS A 152 -20.67 -6.18 -2.56
CA CYS A 152 -20.00 -7.23 -3.35
C CYS A 152 -19.03 -8.11 -2.51
N GLY A 153 -19.06 -7.98 -1.19
CA GLY A 153 -18.23 -8.76 -0.26
C GLY A 153 -18.61 -10.24 -0.18
N GLY A 154 -17.73 -11.06 0.41
CA GLY A 154 -17.99 -12.49 0.64
C GLY A 154 -17.90 -13.41 -0.59
N LYS A 155 -17.62 -12.86 -1.78
CA LYS A 155 -17.58 -13.61 -3.06
C LYS A 155 -16.17 -14.01 -3.52
N GLY A 156 -15.14 -13.77 -2.70
CA GLY A 156 -13.76 -14.11 -3.02
C GLY A 156 -13.03 -13.17 -4.00
N TYR A 157 -13.66 -12.09 -4.47
CA TYR A 157 -13.05 -11.15 -5.44
C TYR A 157 -11.75 -10.51 -4.94
N ALA A 158 -11.68 -10.20 -3.65
CA ALA A 158 -10.45 -9.69 -3.03
C ALA A 158 -9.29 -10.69 -3.13
N ARG A 159 -9.55 -11.98 -2.87
CA ARG A 159 -8.56 -13.04 -3.02
C ARG A 159 -8.12 -13.16 -4.47
N LEU A 160 -9.07 -13.08 -5.41
CA LEU A 160 -8.79 -13.20 -6.85
C LEU A 160 -7.82 -12.11 -7.33
N VAL A 161 -8.08 -10.83 -6.99
CA VAL A 161 -7.23 -9.72 -7.42
C VAL A 161 -5.86 -9.72 -6.73
N VAL A 162 -5.80 -10.03 -5.43
CA VAL A 162 -4.53 -10.15 -4.70
C VAL A 162 -3.68 -11.27 -5.29
N ASN A 163 -4.28 -12.44 -5.51
CA ASN A 163 -3.59 -13.59 -6.10
C ASN A 163 -3.03 -13.29 -7.49
N CYS A 164 -3.76 -12.54 -8.31
CA CYS A 164 -3.29 -12.17 -9.65
C CYS A 164 -2.05 -11.27 -9.60
N ILE A 165 -2.09 -10.22 -8.78
CA ILE A 165 -0.94 -9.32 -8.61
C ILE A 165 0.24 -10.08 -7.99
N SER A 166 0.00 -10.85 -6.93
CA SER A 166 1.03 -11.69 -6.30
C SER A 166 1.67 -12.66 -7.30
N GLN A 167 0.88 -13.31 -8.16
CA GLN A 167 1.41 -14.22 -9.18
C GLN A 167 2.29 -13.48 -10.20
N GLN A 168 1.88 -12.29 -10.63
CA GLN A 168 2.68 -11.48 -11.55
C GLN A 168 3.99 -11.02 -10.94
N LEU A 169 3.97 -10.59 -9.66
CA LEU A 169 5.17 -10.23 -8.93
C LEU A 169 6.11 -11.44 -8.77
N GLY A 170 5.55 -12.60 -8.40
CA GLY A 170 6.32 -13.85 -8.29
C GLY A 170 7.01 -14.23 -9.60
N LYS A 171 6.31 -14.11 -10.74
CA LYS A 171 6.89 -14.35 -12.08
C LYS A 171 8.04 -13.40 -12.44
N GLN A 172 8.14 -12.26 -11.77
CA GLN A 172 9.24 -11.30 -11.91
C GLN A 172 10.35 -11.53 -10.87
N GLY A 173 10.27 -12.60 -10.06
CA GLY A 173 11.18 -12.85 -8.95
C GLY A 173 10.93 -11.93 -7.75
N ILE A 174 9.85 -11.15 -7.77
CA ILE A 174 9.49 -10.24 -6.68
C ILE A 174 8.65 -10.99 -5.67
N SER A 175 9.00 -10.79 -4.42
CA SER A 175 8.45 -11.42 -3.25
C SER A 175 7.30 -10.55 -2.72
N PRO A 176 6.02 -10.82 -3.06
CA PRO A 176 4.93 -9.91 -2.76
C PRO A 176 4.68 -9.80 -1.25
N HIS A 177 4.33 -8.60 -0.82
CA HIS A 177 3.90 -8.32 0.54
C HIS A 177 2.70 -7.38 0.56
N LYS A 178 2.05 -7.27 1.71
CA LYS A 178 0.94 -6.37 1.94
C LYS A 178 0.89 -5.92 3.38
N CYS A 179 0.67 -4.62 3.58
CA CYS A 179 0.33 -4.05 4.87
C CYS A 179 -1.16 -4.30 5.17
N VAL A 180 -1.44 -4.92 6.31
CA VAL A 180 -2.80 -5.16 6.80
C VAL A 180 -2.93 -4.47 8.16
N ARG A 181 -3.88 -3.55 8.24
CA ARG A 181 -4.15 -2.78 9.47
C ARG A 181 -4.56 -3.74 10.60
N LEU A 182 -4.02 -3.51 11.80
CA LEU A 182 -4.48 -4.17 13.02
C LEU A 182 -5.85 -3.58 13.39
N ILE A 183 -6.83 -4.46 13.62
CA ILE A 183 -8.19 -4.12 14.06
C ILE A 183 -8.19 -3.97 15.57
#